data_AF-A0A8T3PCL8-F1
#
_entry.id   AF-A0A8T3PCL8-F1
#
_cell.length_a   1.000
_cell.length_b   1.000
_cell.length_c   1.000
_cell.angle_alpha   90.00
_cell.angle_beta   90.00
_cell.angle_gamma   90.00
#
_symmetry.space_group_name_H-M   'P 1'
#
loop_
_entity.id
_entity.type
_entity.pdbx_description
1 polymer ?
#
loop_
_entity_poly.entity_id
_entity_poly.type
_entity_poly.pdbx_seq_one_letter_code
_entity_poly.pdbx_strand_id
1 'polypeptide(L)'
;MRRLRLLTAGESHGPAVSGILEGLPAGLRVSTAGVDRDLRRRQHGYGSGRRMLIERDRVVWTAGLRYGRTLGSPLGFQIENRDWANWTERMAVEPLADERRPRPITLARPGHADLAGAIKYDTADIRNIIERASARSTAPRVLAGAVCRQLLAATGARIWSFVDQVGPIRAYPHTDEPLPCVPAGWPVEDLANPSPLRCPDARAEGAMLEEIDAVSAAGDRAEGAS
;
A
#
# COMPACT_ATOMS: atom_id res chain seq x y z
N MET A 1 -8.23 25.33 14.26
CA MET A 1 -7.15 24.58 13.56
C MET A 1 -7.78 23.65 12.54
N ARG A 2 -7.38 23.69 11.27
CA ARG A 2 -7.80 22.68 10.28
C ARG A 2 -7.08 21.37 10.62
N ARG A 3 -7.85 20.30 10.88
CA ARG A 3 -7.28 18.95 11.07
C ARG A 3 -6.95 18.35 9.71
N LEU A 4 -5.81 17.68 9.62
CA LEU A 4 -5.47 16.89 8.45
C LEU A 4 -6.40 15.66 8.40
N ARG A 5 -7.05 15.41 7.26
CA ARG A 5 -8.01 14.31 7.10
C ARG A 5 -7.81 13.62 5.76
N LEU A 6 -7.80 12.29 5.78
CA LEU A 6 -7.76 11.46 4.58
C LEU A 6 -9.08 10.67 4.47
N LEU A 7 -9.68 10.72 3.29
CA LEU A 7 -10.74 9.81 2.85
C LEU A 7 -10.23 9.01 1.66
N THR A 8 -10.48 7.70 1.66
CA THR A 8 -10.09 6.82 0.54
C THR A 8 -11.30 6.11 -0.02
N ALA A 9 -11.29 5.85 -1.32
CA ALA A 9 -12.33 5.13 -2.05
C ALA A 9 -11.72 4.14 -3.05
N GLY A 10 -12.55 3.23 -3.54
CA GLY A 10 -12.19 2.25 -4.56
C GLY A 10 -11.90 0.85 -4.02
N GLU A 11 -12.20 -0.09 -4.88
CA GLU A 11 -12.11 -1.54 -4.72
C GLU A 11 -10.85 -2.08 -5.37
N SER A 12 -10.42 -3.25 -4.94
CA SER A 12 -9.17 -3.81 -5.42
C SER A 12 -9.20 -4.08 -6.91
N HIS A 13 -10.29 -4.60 -7.45
CA HIS A 13 -10.47 -4.83 -8.88
C HIS A 13 -11.50 -3.88 -9.52
N GLY A 14 -11.80 -2.74 -8.89
CA GLY A 14 -12.55 -1.66 -9.55
C GLY A 14 -11.69 -0.91 -10.58
N PRO A 15 -12.21 0.14 -11.25
CA PRO A 15 -11.46 0.90 -12.26
C PRO A 15 -10.26 1.66 -11.67
N ALA A 16 -10.36 2.10 -10.43
CA ALA A 16 -9.29 2.82 -9.74
C ALA A 16 -9.51 2.84 -8.23
N VAL A 17 -8.44 3.19 -7.50
CA VAL A 17 -8.52 3.66 -6.11
C VAL A 17 -8.27 5.16 -6.05
N SER A 18 -8.94 5.86 -5.15
CA SER A 18 -8.89 7.32 -5.06
C SER A 18 -8.87 7.79 -3.62
N GLY A 19 -8.64 9.09 -3.44
CA GLY A 19 -8.73 9.71 -2.14
C GLY A 19 -8.78 11.23 -2.18
N ILE A 20 -9.15 11.78 -1.03
CA ILE A 20 -9.17 13.21 -0.74
C ILE A 20 -8.34 13.44 0.52
N LEU A 21 -7.30 14.24 0.40
CA LEU A 21 -6.49 14.72 1.52
C LEU A 21 -6.81 16.19 1.79
N GLU A 22 -7.45 16.46 2.91
CA GLU A 22 -7.84 17.80 3.35
C GLU A 22 -6.93 18.28 4.50
N GLY A 23 -6.76 19.60 4.60
CA GLY A 23 -6.06 20.25 5.72
C GLY A 23 -4.61 20.60 5.43
N LEU A 24 -4.16 20.41 4.19
CA LEU A 24 -2.84 20.86 3.75
C LEU A 24 -2.78 22.40 3.71
N PRO A 25 -1.64 23.01 4.11
CA PRO A 25 -1.43 24.43 3.91
C PRO A 25 -1.35 24.74 2.40
N ALA A 26 -1.72 25.96 2.01
CA ALA A 26 -1.47 26.44 0.65
C ALA A 26 0.03 26.69 0.44
N GLY A 27 0.51 26.52 -0.79
CA GLY A 27 1.88 26.81 -1.18
C GLY A 27 2.89 25.69 -0.94
N LEU A 28 2.51 24.57 -0.29
CA LEU A 28 3.36 23.40 -0.15
C LEU A 28 3.74 22.88 -1.54
N ARG A 29 5.04 22.77 -1.80
CA ARG A 29 5.53 22.15 -3.04
C ARG A 29 5.33 20.65 -2.96
N VAL A 30 4.67 20.08 -3.97
CA VAL A 30 4.44 18.64 -4.09
C VAL A 30 5.12 18.13 -5.36
N SER A 31 6.13 17.28 -5.17
CA SER A 31 6.78 16.53 -6.22
C SER A 31 5.95 15.28 -6.56
N THR A 32 5.34 15.29 -7.74
CA THR A 32 4.62 14.12 -8.28
C THR A 32 5.55 12.92 -8.46
N ALA A 33 6.77 13.16 -8.96
CA ALA A 33 7.78 12.10 -9.09
C ALA A 33 8.18 11.49 -7.73
N GLY A 34 8.20 12.30 -6.67
CA GLY A 34 8.43 11.84 -5.30
C GLY A 34 7.28 10.96 -4.78
N VAL A 35 6.04 11.32 -5.11
CA VAL A 35 4.85 10.51 -4.79
C VAL A 35 4.89 9.18 -5.54
N ASP A 36 5.14 9.21 -6.85
CA ASP A 36 5.23 7.99 -7.67
C ASP A 36 6.38 7.07 -7.22
N ARG A 37 7.49 7.63 -6.70
CA ARG A 37 8.56 6.83 -6.10
C ARG A 37 8.07 6.08 -4.88
N ASP A 38 7.33 6.73 -3.98
CA ASP A 38 6.79 6.07 -2.79
C ASP A 38 5.72 5.01 -3.15
N LEU A 39 4.91 5.27 -4.19
CA LEU A 39 4.01 4.27 -4.76
C LEU A 39 4.78 3.06 -5.31
N ARG A 40 5.88 3.28 -6.04
CA ARG A 40 6.75 2.18 -6.49
C ARG A 40 7.34 1.42 -5.30
N ARG A 41 7.81 2.10 -4.25
CA ARG A 41 8.32 1.43 -3.04
C ARG A 41 7.29 0.49 -2.42
N ARG A 42 6.01 0.85 -2.41
CA ARG A 42 4.91 -0.02 -1.97
C ARG A 42 4.75 -1.29 -2.81
N GLN A 43 5.11 -1.25 -4.08
CA GLN A 43 5.00 -2.40 -5.00
C GLN A 43 6.22 -3.34 -4.93
N HIS A 44 7.33 -2.89 -4.35
CA HIS A 44 8.60 -3.62 -4.35
C HIS A 44 8.87 -4.25 -2.98
N GLY A 45 9.00 -5.58 -2.98
CA GLY A 45 9.49 -6.40 -1.88
C GLY A 45 9.61 -7.85 -2.36
N TYR A 46 10.63 -8.58 -1.91
CA TYR A 46 10.77 -10.01 -2.21
C TYR A 46 9.50 -10.77 -1.82
N GLY A 47 9.04 -11.70 -2.66
CA GLY A 47 7.76 -12.40 -2.47
C GLY A 47 6.51 -11.60 -2.88
N SER A 48 6.64 -10.38 -3.42
CA SER A 48 5.49 -9.64 -3.94
C SER A 48 4.77 -10.41 -5.05
N GLY A 49 3.46 -10.65 -4.85
CA GLY A 49 2.67 -11.49 -5.77
C GLY A 49 2.61 -10.97 -7.21
N ARG A 50 2.25 -11.87 -8.14
CA ARG A 50 2.20 -11.62 -9.61
C ARG A 50 1.49 -10.34 -10.02
N ARG A 51 0.52 -9.87 -9.23
CA ARG A 51 -0.22 -8.62 -9.46
C ARG A 51 0.67 -7.38 -9.47
N MET A 52 1.75 -7.34 -8.68
CA MET A 52 2.68 -6.22 -8.66
C MET A 52 3.50 -6.10 -9.96
N LEU A 53 3.55 -7.15 -10.79
CA LEU A 53 4.17 -7.12 -12.12
C LEU A 53 3.27 -6.43 -13.16
N ILE A 54 1.96 -6.40 -12.93
CA ILE A 54 0.96 -5.84 -13.86
C ILE A 54 0.71 -4.35 -13.55
N GLU A 55 0.50 -4.05 -12.27
CA GLU A 55 0.19 -2.69 -11.83
C GLU A 55 1.43 -1.78 -11.95
N ARG A 56 1.26 -0.58 -12.52
CA ARG A 56 2.26 0.49 -12.41
C ARG A 56 1.58 1.71 -11.85
N ASP A 57 1.55 1.78 -10.53
CA ASP A 57 0.85 2.82 -9.81
C ASP A 57 1.44 4.18 -10.16
N ARG A 58 0.58 5.07 -10.65
CA ARG A 58 0.88 6.49 -10.87
C ARG A 58 -0.28 7.32 -10.38
N VAL A 59 0.03 8.46 -9.79
CA VAL A 59 -1.00 9.40 -9.37
C VAL A 59 -1.54 10.20 -10.56
N VAL A 60 -2.86 10.32 -10.62
CA VAL A 60 -3.57 11.35 -11.37
C VAL A 60 -4.15 12.33 -10.36
N TRP A 61 -3.69 13.58 -10.38
CA TRP A 61 -4.23 14.65 -9.54
C TRP A 61 -5.53 15.17 -10.15
N THR A 62 -6.58 15.26 -9.33
CA THR A 62 -7.91 15.70 -9.78
C THR A 62 -8.33 17.04 -9.16
N ALA A 63 -7.73 17.44 -8.03
CA ALA A 63 -8.01 18.72 -7.38
C ALA A 63 -6.88 19.18 -6.46
N GLY A 64 -6.86 20.47 -6.10
CA GLY A 64 -6.05 21.00 -4.98
C GLY A 64 -4.57 21.27 -5.27
N LEU A 65 -4.12 21.05 -6.51
CA LEU A 65 -2.74 21.28 -6.94
C LEU A 65 -2.70 22.18 -8.19
N ARG A 66 -1.85 23.20 -8.18
CA ARG A 66 -1.56 24.05 -9.36
C ARG A 66 -0.08 24.39 -9.40
N TYR A 67 0.54 24.23 -10.57
CA TYR A 67 1.99 24.46 -10.76
C TYR A 67 2.87 23.74 -9.74
N GLY A 68 2.49 22.52 -9.35
CA GLY A 68 3.20 21.71 -8.36
C GLY A 68 3.10 22.23 -6.92
N ARG A 69 2.13 23.10 -6.61
CA ARG A 69 1.87 23.62 -5.27
C ARG A 69 0.43 23.37 -4.84
N THR A 70 0.25 23.08 -3.55
CA THR A 70 -1.07 22.95 -2.95
C THR A 70 -1.80 24.30 -2.94
N LEU A 71 -3.11 24.28 -3.15
CA LEU A 71 -3.96 25.47 -3.12
C LEU A 71 -4.56 25.75 -1.73
N GLY A 72 -4.41 24.82 -0.79
CA GLY A 72 -5.10 24.86 0.51
C GLY A 72 -6.55 24.36 0.47
N SER A 73 -7.12 24.18 -0.72
CA SER A 73 -8.33 23.37 -0.95
C SER A 73 -8.01 21.87 -0.81
N PRO A 74 -9.03 21.00 -0.70
CA PRO A 74 -8.82 19.55 -0.68
C PRO A 74 -8.01 19.06 -1.89
N LEU A 75 -7.05 18.18 -1.62
CA LEU A 75 -6.23 17.52 -2.64
C LEU A 75 -6.92 16.22 -3.06
N GLY A 76 -7.43 16.20 -4.29
CA GLY A 76 -8.08 15.03 -4.89
C GLY A 76 -7.09 14.26 -5.77
N PHE A 77 -7.13 12.93 -5.70
CA PHE A 77 -6.24 12.07 -6.48
C PHE A 77 -6.86 10.71 -6.80
N GLN A 78 -6.30 10.07 -7.83
CA GLN A 78 -6.69 8.74 -8.30
C GLN A 78 -5.45 7.94 -8.71
N ILE A 79 -5.52 6.62 -8.56
CA ILE A 79 -4.55 5.63 -9.05
C ILE A 79 -5.35 4.58 -9.81
N GLU A 80 -5.09 4.46 -11.11
CA GLU A 80 -5.75 3.48 -11.97
C GLU A 80 -5.41 2.04 -11.55
N ASN A 81 -6.38 1.14 -11.63
CA ASN A 81 -6.15 -0.30 -11.54
C ASN A 81 -6.04 -0.85 -12.96
N ARG A 82 -4.85 -1.24 -13.40
CA ARG A 82 -4.64 -1.71 -14.77
C ARG A 82 -5.30 -3.05 -15.05
N ASP A 83 -5.44 -3.87 -14.02
CA ASP A 83 -6.10 -5.16 -14.14
C ASP A 83 -7.60 -5.00 -14.40
N TRP A 84 -8.20 -3.82 -14.21
CA TRP A 84 -9.62 -3.55 -14.45
C TRP A 84 -10.17 -4.12 -15.76
N ALA A 85 -9.37 -4.10 -16.84
CA ALA A 85 -9.75 -4.67 -18.14
C ALA A 85 -10.17 -6.15 -18.06
N ASN A 86 -9.64 -6.91 -17.10
CA ASN A 86 -9.97 -8.32 -16.86
C ASN A 86 -11.15 -8.52 -15.88
N TRP A 87 -11.67 -7.43 -15.32
CA TRP A 87 -12.67 -7.42 -14.25
C TRP A 87 -13.94 -6.67 -14.59
N THR A 88 -14.06 -6.08 -15.78
CA THR A 88 -15.18 -5.23 -16.20
C THR A 88 -16.55 -5.87 -16.01
N GLU A 89 -16.67 -7.19 -16.17
CA GLU A 89 -17.92 -7.93 -15.93
C GLU A 89 -18.10 -8.27 -14.45
N ARG A 90 -17.06 -8.82 -13.79
CA ARG A 90 -17.16 -9.24 -12.38
C ARG A 90 -17.36 -8.08 -11.40
N MET A 91 -16.89 -6.90 -11.78
CA MET A 91 -16.92 -5.67 -11.01
C MET A 91 -17.68 -4.59 -11.78
N ALA A 92 -18.63 -4.99 -12.64
CA ALA A 92 -19.46 -4.08 -13.41
C ALA A 92 -20.12 -3.06 -12.48
N VAL A 93 -20.02 -1.77 -12.85
CA VAL A 93 -20.64 -0.67 -12.10
C VAL A 93 -22.15 -0.64 -12.33
N GLU A 94 -22.56 -0.96 -13.56
CA GLU A 94 -23.96 -1.05 -13.95
C GLU A 94 -24.49 -2.49 -13.78
N PRO A 95 -25.80 -2.66 -13.55
CA PRO A 95 -26.41 -3.98 -13.43
C PRO A 95 -26.14 -4.86 -14.66
N LEU A 96 -25.76 -6.11 -14.41
CA LEU A 96 -25.72 -7.15 -15.42
C LEU A 96 -27.05 -7.91 -15.45
N ALA A 97 -27.42 -8.38 -16.65
CA ALA A 97 -28.42 -9.42 -16.82
C ALA A 97 -28.04 -10.65 -15.99
N ASP A 98 -29.03 -11.32 -15.39
CA ASP A 98 -28.78 -12.38 -14.39
C ASP A 98 -27.93 -13.53 -14.94
N GLU A 99 -28.12 -13.90 -16.21
CA GLU A 99 -27.34 -14.93 -16.92
C GLU A 99 -25.85 -14.60 -17.08
N ARG A 100 -25.48 -13.32 -16.97
CA ARG A 100 -24.10 -12.83 -17.08
C ARG A 100 -23.45 -12.62 -15.72
N ARG A 101 -24.20 -12.75 -14.62
CA ARG A 101 -23.66 -12.51 -13.28
C ARG A 101 -22.68 -13.63 -12.91
N PRO A 102 -21.48 -13.28 -12.42
CA PRO A 102 -20.56 -14.28 -11.91
C PRO A 102 -21.17 -15.03 -10.73
N ARG A 103 -20.75 -16.29 -10.54
CA ARG A 103 -21.12 -17.05 -9.34
C ARG A 103 -20.57 -16.36 -8.08
N PRO A 104 -21.36 -16.29 -7.00
CA PRO A 104 -20.92 -15.68 -5.74
C PRO A 104 -19.78 -16.49 -5.14
N ILE A 105 -18.90 -15.81 -4.39
CA ILE A 105 -17.92 -16.49 -3.54
C ILE A 105 -18.55 -16.64 -2.15
N THR A 106 -18.60 -17.85 -1.63
CA THR A 106 -19.25 -18.15 -0.34
C THR A 106 -18.29 -18.72 0.70
N LEU A 107 -17.10 -19.18 0.29
CA LEU A 107 -16.12 -19.76 1.20
C LEU A 107 -15.19 -18.68 1.77
N ALA A 108 -15.44 -18.29 3.02
CA ALA A 108 -14.64 -17.31 3.74
C ALA A 108 -13.23 -17.83 4.06
N ARG A 109 -12.21 -17.00 3.90
CA ARG A 109 -10.82 -17.35 4.21
C ARG A 109 -10.52 -17.04 5.69
N PRO A 110 -9.97 -18.00 6.46
CA PRO A 110 -9.48 -17.72 7.80
C PRO A 110 -8.48 -16.55 7.83
N GLY A 111 -8.51 -15.75 8.88
CA GLY A 111 -7.65 -14.57 9.05
C GLY A 111 -8.03 -13.34 8.20
N HIS A 112 -9.04 -13.43 7.34
CA HIS A 112 -9.51 -12.29 6.54
C HIS A 112 -10.84 -11.71 7.04
N ALA A 113 -11.19 -10.53 6.54
CA ALA A 113 -12.43 -9.83 6.87
C ALA A 113 -13.71 -10.50 6.31
N ASP A 114 -13.56 -11.54 5.49
CA ASP A 114 -14.60 -12.15 4.67
C ASP A 114 -15.89 -12.49 5.46
N LEU A 115 -15.80 -13.34 6.48
CA LEU A 115 -16.97 -13.82 7.24
C LEU A 115 -17.61 -12.70 8.07
N ALA A 116 -16.78 -11.95 8.82
CA ALA A 116 -17.28 -10.86 9.65
C ALA A 116 -17.95 -9.76 8.81
N GLY A 117 -17.40 -9.47 7.62
CA GLY A 117 -17.99 -8.54 6.68
C GLY A 117 -19.30 -9.07 6.08
N ALA A 118 -19.34 -10.34 5.70
CA ALA A 118 -20.54 -10.97 5.14
C ALA A 118 -21.72 -10.90 6.11
N ILE A 119 -21.48 -11.20 7.40
CA ILE A 119 -22.47 -11.07 8.46
C ILE A 119 -22.87 -9.61 8.66
N LYS A 120 -21.91 -8.70 8.76
CA LYS A 120 -22.17 -7.27 9.03
C LYS A 120 -23.02 -6.61 7.95
N TYR A 121 -22.79 -6.94 6.68
CA TYR A 121 -23.46 -6.33 5.54
C TYR A 121 -24.54 -7.21 4.92
N ASP A 122 -24.89 -8.33 5.57
CA ASP A 122 -25.92 -9.27 5.14
C ASP A 122 -25.79 -9.67 3.65
N THR A 123 -24.60 -10.15 3.28
CA THR A 123 -24.29 -10.56 1.90
C THR A 123 -23.82 -12.00 1.84
N ALA A 124 -24.39 -12.79 0.91
CA ALA A 124 -23.94 -14.14 0.63
C ALA A 124 -22.69 -14.19 -0.28
N ASP A 125 -22.42 -13.11 -1.03
CA ASP A 125 -21.20 -12.99 -1.83
C ASP A 125 -20.14 -12.22 -1.04
N ILE A 126 -19.08 -12.93 -0.61
CA ILE A 126 -17.98 -12.34 0.13
C ILE A 126 -17.09 -11.46 -0.75
N ARG A 127 -17.21 -11.52 -2.09
CA ARG A 127 -16.46 -10.62 -2.99
C ARG A 127 -16.67 -9.15 -2.62
N ASN A 128 -17.89 -8.78 -2.26
CA ASN A 128 -18.26 -7.44 -1.83
C ASN A 128 -17.41 -6.95 -0.63
N ILE A 129 -16.90 -7.88 0.18
CA ILE A 129 -16.03 -7.60 1.32
C ILE A 129 -14.56 -7.61 0.91
N ILE A 130 -14.13 -8.66 0.21
CA ILE A 130 -12.74 -8.88 -0.21
C ILE A 130 -12.20 -7.65 -0.96
N GLU A 131 -13.00 -7.11 -1.87
CA GLU A 131 -12.58 -6.04 -2.76
C GLU A 131 -12.18 -4.77 -2.00
N ARG A 132 -12.88 -4.44 -0.91
CA ARG A 132 -12.58 -3.27 -0.10
C ARG A 132 -11.57 -3.54 1.02
N ALA A 133 -11.61 -4.73 1.61
CA ALA A 133 -10.70 -5.15 2.68
C ALA A 133 -9.27 -5.43 2.18
N SER A 134 -9.10 -5.57 0.86
CA SER A 134 -7.82 -5.80 0.20
C SER A 134 -6.74 -4.78 0.55
N ALA A 135 -5.49 -5.26 0.60
CA ALA A 135 -4.30 -4.44 0.73
C ALA A 135 -4.14 -3.40 -0.40
N ARG A 136 -4.88 -3.51 -1.51
CA ARG A 136 -4.92 -2.47 -2.55
C ARG A 136 -5.32 -1.10 -2.01
N SER A 137 -6.15 -1.07 -0.96
CA SER A 137 -6.54 0.17 -0.27
C SER A 137 -5.37 0.90 0.42
N THR A 138 -4.20 0.28 0.53
CA THR A 138 -2.99 0.95 1.04
C THR A 138 -2.38 1.93 0.03
N ALA A 139 -2.60 1.76 -1.27
CA ALA A 139 -2.06 2.66 -2.31
C ALA A 139 -2.47 4.13 -2.11
N PRO A 140 -3.76 4.48 -1.92
CA PRO A 140 -4.15 5.88 -1.63
C PRO A 140 -3.61 6.38 -0.29
N ARG A 141 -3.34 5.49 0.68
CA ARG A 141 -2.72 5.86 1.96
C ARG A 141 -1.22 6.17 1.78
N VAL A 142 -0.50 5.38 1.00
CA VAL A 142 0.91 5.64 0.66
C VAL A 142 1.05 6.94 -0.12
N LEU A 143 0.16 7.20 -1.08
CA LEU A 143 0.12 8.46 -1.83
C LEU A 143 -0.06 9.65 -0.88
N ALA A 144 -1.08 9.61 -0.02
CA ALA A 144 -1.32 10.66 0.97
C ALA A 144 -0.12 10.81 1.93
N GLY A 145 0.42 9.69 2.40
CA GLY A 145 1.63 9.64 3.23
C GLY A 145 2.85 10.25 2.55
N ALA A 146 3.02 10.08 1.24
CA ALA A 146 4.09 10.68 0.46
C ALA A 146 3.96 12.21 0.35
N VAL A 147 2.73 12.72 0.29
CA VAL A 147 2.46 14.18 0.38
C VAL A 147 2.77 14.68 1.80
N CYS A 148 2.32 13.98 2.83
CA CYS A 148 2.64 14.31 4.22
C CYS A 148 4.14 14.25 4.52
N ARG A 149 4.86 13.31 3.93
CA ARG A 149 6.33 13.21 4.02
C ARG A 149 7.00 14.45 3.47
N GLN A 150 6.48 15.02 2.38
CA GLN A 150 6.98 16.27 1.81
C GLN A 150 6.63 17.50 2.66
N LEU A 151 5.46 17.50 3.31
CA LEU A 151 5.11 18.52 4.30
C LEU A 151 6.07 18.48 5.50
N LEU A 152 6.34 17.30 6.05
CA LEU A 152 7.26 17.12 7.17
C LEU A 152 8.72 17.44 6.80
N ALA A 153 9.13 17.08 5.59
CA ALA A 153 10.46 17.44 5.09
C ALA A 153 10.66 18.97 5.03
N ALA A 154 9.59 19.74 4.78
CA ALA A 154 9.65 21.20 4.81
C ALA A 154 9.90 21.78 6.23
N THR A 155 9.70 20.98 7.29
CA THR A 155 10.02 21.35 8.68
C THR A 155 11.33 20.74 9.16
N GLY A 156 12.09 20.06 8.29
CA GLY A 156 13.31 19.32 8.66
C GLY A 156 13.07 17.92 9.23
N ALA A 157 11.81 17.48 9.37
CA ALA A 157 11.50 16.14 9.84
C ALA A 157 11.65 15.09 8.72
N ARG A 158 12.19 13.91 9.06
CA ARG A 158 12.39 12.80 8.12
C ARG A 158 11.73 11.53 8.65
N ILE A 159 11.10 10.77 7.74
CA ILE A 159 10.46 9.48 8.06
C ILE A 159 11.04 8.40 7.15
N TRP A 160 11.45 7.30 7.76
CA TRP A 160 11.96 6.09 7.13
C TRP A 160 11.52 4.86 7.95
N SER A 161 11.72 3.68 7.38
CA SER A 161 11.37 2.38 7.97
C SER A 161 12.34 1.32 7.46
N PHE A 162 12.43 0.20 8.17
CA PHE A 162 13.21 -0.97 7.80
C PHE A 162 12.50 -2.23 8.32
N VAL A 163 12.94 -3.40 7.87
CA VAL A 163 12.45 -4.68 8.40
C VAL A 163 13.41 -5.17 9.46
N ASP A 164 12.93 -5.34 10.69
CA ASP A 164 13.69 -5.95 11.79
C ASP A 164 13.52 -7.48 11.79
N GLN A 165 12.33 -7.99 11.45
CA GLN A 165 12.04 -9.42 11.61
C GLN A 165 11.18 -9.99 10.48
N VAL A 166 11.54 -11.20 10.01
CA VAL A 166 10.69 -12.07 9.20
C VAL A 166 10.71 -13.47 9.79
N GLY A 167 9.53 -14.02 10.09
CA GLY A 167 9.42 -15.31 10.77
C GLY A 167 10.25 -15.33 12.07
N PRO A 168 11.10 -16.34 12.31
CA PRO A 168 11.97 -16.41 13.48
C PRO A 168 13.24 -15.55 13.39
N ILE A 169 13.55 -14.97 12.22
CA ILE A 169 14.82 -14.30 11.94
C ILE A 169 14.72 -12.81 12.27
N ARG A 170 15.54 -12.34 13.23
CA ARG A 170 15.67 -10.92 13.60
C ARG A 170 17.02 -10.34 13.18
N ALA A 171 17.01 -9.11 12.69
CA ALA A 171 18.19 -8.31 12.38
C ALA A 171 18.94 -7.91 13.66
N TYR A 172 18.20 -7.52 14.70
CA TYR A 172 18.76 -7.07 15.96
C TYR A 172 18.20 -7.88 17.15
N PRO A 173 18.58 -9.17 17.29
CA PRO A 173 17.96 -10.09 18.25
C PRO A 173 18.26 -9.80 19.74
N HIS A 174 19.17 -8.87 20.02
CA HIS A 174 19.65 -8.55 21.37
C HIS A 174 19.11 -7.21 21.91
N THR A 175 18.08 -6.64 21.28
CA THR A 175 17.46 -5.38 21.71
C THR A 175 15.98 -5.38 21.38
N ASP A 176 15.18 -4.74 22.25
CA ASP A 176 13.78 -4.41 21.96
C ASP A 176 13.66 -3.04 21.26
N GLU A 177 14.75 -2.28 21.19
CA GLU A 177 14.86 -1.02 20.46
C GLU A 177 15.89 -1.18 19.32
N PRO A 178 15.45 -1.58 18.12
CA PRO A 178 16.36 -1.82 16.99
C PRO A 178 16.83 -0.53 16.31
N LEU A 179 16.10 0.58 16.48
CA LEU A 179 16.38 1.85 15.81
C LEU A 179 17.80 2.40 16.04
N PRO A 180 18.36 2.38 17.27
CA PRO A 180 19.72 2.83 17.53
C PRO A 180 20.81 1.95 16.89
N CYS A 181 20.48 0.71 16.51
CA CYS A 181 21.41 -0.21 15.86
C CYS A 181 21.51 0.02 14.34
N VAL A 182 20.57 0.76 13.76
CA VAL A 182 20.55 1.05 12.32
C VAL A 182 21.64 2.07 11.97
N PRO A 183 22.47 1.82 10.94
CA PRO A 183 23.46 2.80 10.50
C PRO A 183 22.82 4.16 10.16
N ALA A 184 23.43 5.26 10.62
CA ALA A 184 22.88 6.60 10.40
C ALA A 184 22.68 6.96 8.91
N GLY A 185 23.52 6.38 8.03
CA GLY A 185 23.42 6.53 6.57
C GLY A 185 22.34 5.68 5.90
N TRP A 186 21.81 4.67 6.60
CA TRP A 186 20.88 3.67 6.05
C TRP A 186 19.67 4.27 5.33
N PRO A 187 18.98 5.31 5.85
CA PRO A 187 17.81 5.85 5.16
C PRO A 187 18.13 6.47 3.80
N VAL A 188 19.36 6.95 3.60
CA VAL A 188 19.82 7.47 2.31
C VAL A 188 20.18 6.31 1.38
N GLU A 189 20.85 5.29 1.93
CA GLU A 189 21.23 4.09 1.22
C GLU A 189 20.02 3.28 0.73
N ASP A 190 19.03 2.98 1.57
CA ASP A 190 17.79 2.27 1.19
C ASP A 190 17.01 3.02 0.08
N LEU A 191 17.08 4.34 0.07
CA LEU A 191 16.42 5.13 -0.97
C LEU A 191 17.17 5.08 -2.31
N ALA A 192 18.49 4.95 -2.28
CA ALA A 192 19.34 4.88 -3.48
C ALA A 192 19.39 3.45 -4.04
N ASN A 193 19.62 2.47 -3.16
CA ASN A 193 19.87 1.07 -3.46
C ASN A 193 19.02 0.19 -2.50
N PRO A 194 17.69 0.11 -2.72
CA PRO A 194 16.83 -0.65 -1.83
C PRO A 194 17.17 -2.13 -1.90
N SER A 195 17.39 -2.74 -0.74
CA SER A 195 17.57 -4.18 -0.62
C SER A 195 16.21 -4.92 -0.74
N PRO A 196 16.20 -6.23 -1.04
CA PRO A 196 14.97 -6.97 -1.31
C PRO A 196 13.91 -6.94 -0.19
N LEU A 197 14.36 -6.91 1.07
CA LEU A 197 13.50 -6.82 2.26
C LEU A 197 13.63 -5.49 2.99
N ARG A 198 14.52 -4.59 2.55
CA ARG A 198 14.82 -3.32 3.24
C ARG A 198 15.28 -3.54 4.68
N CYS A 199 16.04 -4.61 4.90
CA CYS A 199 16.66 -4.92 6.18
C CYS A 199 18.07 -4.30 6.22
N PRO A 200 18.45 -3.56 7.28
CA PRO A 200 19.77 -2.93 7.38
C PRO A 200 20.91 -3.92 7.66
N ASP A 201 20.59 -5.13 8.13
CA ASP A 201 21.56 -6.21 8.36
C ASP A 201 21.53 -7.21 7.19
N ALA A 202 22.57 -7.19 6.35
CA ALA A 202 22.63 -8.03 5.15
C ALA A 202 22.66 -9.53 5.45
N ARG A 203 23.20 -9.93 6.61
CA ARG A 203 23.26 -11.34 7.02
C ARG A 203 21.87 -11.84 7.41
N ALA A 204 21.16 -11.07 8.22
CA ALA A 204 19.80 -11.34 8.60
C ALA A 204 18.88 -11.29 7.37
N GLU A 205 19.07 -10.34 6.45
CA GLU A 205 18.32 -10.30 5.20
C GLU A 205 18.48 -11.60 4.39
N GLY A 206 19.70 -12.11 4.25
CA GLY A 206 19.94 -13.40 3.59
C GLY A 206 19.17 -14.55 4.23
N ALA A 207 19.22 -14.65 5.56
CA ALA A 207 18.47 -15.68 6.30
C ALA A 207 16.94 -15.49 6.21
N MET A 208 16.46 -14.24 6.18
CA MET A 208 15.03 -13.95 5.98
C MET A 208 14.56 -14.35 4.58
N LEU A 209 15.40 -14.18 3.56
CA LEU A 209 15.08 -14.61 2.18
C LEU A 209 14.97 -16.13 2.09
N GLU A 210 15.92 -16.86 2.69
CA GLU A 210 15.90 -18.33 2.77
C GLU A 210 14.64 -18.84 3.48
N GLU A 211 14.23 -18.19 4.57
CA GLU A 211 12.99 -18.51 5.29
C GLU A 211 11.76 -18.29 4.41
N ILE A 212 11.69 -17.15 3.69
CA ILE A 212 10.57 -16.87 2.77
C ILE A 212 10.48 -17.94 1.68
N ASP A 213 11.61 -18.38 1.13
CA ASP A 213 11.66 -19.42 0.10
C ASP A 213 11.22 -20.79 0.63
N ALA A 214 11.70 -21.15 1.83
CA ALA A 214 11.32 -22.40 2.49
C ALA A 214 9.80 -22.46 2.76
N VAL A 215 9.25 -21.38 3.32
CA VAL A 215 7.81 -21.27 3.63
C VAL A 215 6.98 -21.26 2.34
N SER A 216 7.44 -20.55 1.30
CA SER A 216 6.76 -20.52 -0.01
C SER A 216 6.74 -21.89 -0.68
N ALA A 217 7.82 -22.67 -0.59
CA ALA A 217 7.91 -24.03 -1.13
C ALA A 217 6.96 -25.00 -0.41
N ALA A 218 6.69 -24.77 0.88
CA ALA A 218 5.72 -25.53 1.67
C ALA A 218 4.25 -25.14 1.40
N GLY A 219 4.01 -24.09 0.60
CA GLY A 219 2.67 -23.57 0.32
C GLY A 219 2.09 -22.70 1.44
N ASP A 220 2.92 -22.26 2.38
CA ASP A 220 2.54 -21.42 3.52
C ASP A 220 3.02 -19.96 3.32
N ARG A 221 2.77 -19.06 4.29
CA ARG A 221 3.14 -17.63 4.20
C ARG A 221 3.95 -17.17 5.41
N ALA A 222 5.08 -16.50 5.16
CA ALA A 222 5.87 -15.86 6.19
C ALA A 222 5.27 -14.50 6.57
N GLU A 223 5.24 -14.19 7.87
CA GLU A 223 4.87 -12.88 8.43
C GLU A 223 6.11 -12.13 8.89
N GLY A 224 6.04 -10.79 8.94
CA GLY A 224 7.16 -9.94 9.35
C GLY A 224 6.76 -8.77 10.23
N ALA A 225 7.72 -8.23 10.98
CA ALA A 225 7.57 -7.07 11.86
C ALA A 225 8.53 -5.93 11.48
N SER A 226 8.07 -4.70 11.66
CA SER A 226 8.80 -3.44 11.40
C SER A 226 9.14 -2.72 12.68
#